data_AF-A0A077N6M3-F1
#
_entry.id   AF-A0A077N6M3-F1
#
_cell.length_a   1.000
_cell.length_b   1.000
_cell.length_c   1.000
_cell.angle_alpha   90.00
_cell.angle_beta   90.00
_cell.angle_gamma   90.00
#
_symmetry.space_group_name_H-M   'P 1'
#
loop_
_entity.id
_entity.type
_entity.pdbx_description
1 polymer ?
#
loop_
_entity_poly.entity_id
_entity_poly.type
_entity_poly.pdbx_seq_one_letter_code
_entity_poly.pdbx_strand_id
1 'polypeptide(L)' 'MKGCVVVLVAHTTQFEDGTEVIRIISARKAERNERKRYEHS' A
#
# COMPACT_ATOMS: atom_id res chain seq x y z
N MET A 1 -13.67 14.66 8.46
CA MET A 1 -13.24 13.24 8.53
C MET A 1 -11.74 13.19 8.83
N LYS A 2 -11.26 12.28 9.68
CA LYS A 2 -9.81 12.08 9.93
C LYS A 2 -9.28 11.01 8.96
N GLY A 3 -8.34 11.38 8.09
CA GLY A 3 -7.68 10.44 7.18
C GLY A 3 -6.72 9.48 7.91
N CYS A 4 -6.55 8.27 7.36
CA CYS A 4 -5.62 7.27 7.86
C CYS A 4 -4.59 6.91 6.78
N VAL A 5 -3.32 6.82 7.17
CA VAL A 5 -2.26 6.31 6.29
C VAL A 5 -2.16 4.79 6.54
N VAL A 6 -2.11 4.02 5.46
CA VAL A 6 -2.05 2.56 5.49
C VAL A 6 -0.80 2.12 4.75
N VAL A 7 -0.06 1.19 5.34
CA VAL A 7 1.07 0.53 4.70
C VAL A 7 0.56 -0.79 4.13
N LEU A 8 0.84 -1.01 2.84
CA LEU A 8 0.42 -2.19 2.09
C LEU A 8 1.64 -3.00 1.68
N VAL A 9 1.54 -4.33 1.79
CA VAL A 9 2.44 -5.23 1.06
C VAL A 9 1.66 -5.76 -0.13
N ALA A 10 2.18 -5.53 -1.32
CA ALA A 10 1.56 -5.95 -2.57
C ALA A 10 2.49 -6.84 -3.38
N HIS A 11 1.92 -7.87 -4.00
CA HIS A 11 2.57 -8.64 -5.04
C HIS A 11 1.87 -8.33 -6.35
N THR A 12 2.63 -7.77 -7.28
CA THR A 12 2.18 -7.57 -8.65
C THR A 12 2.22 -8.92 -9.35
N THR A 13 1.05 -9.39 -9.77
CA THR A 13 0.97 -10.56 -10.63
C THR A 13 0.49 -10.07 -11.98
N GLN A 14 1.39 -10.09 -12.96
CA GLN A 14 0.98 -9.90 -14.35
C GLN A 14 0.27 -11.18 -14.77
N PHE A 15 -0.94 -11.06 -15.28
CA PHE A 15 -1.60 -12.17 -15.95
C PHE A 15 -1.95 -11.78 -17.38
N GLU A 16 -1.89 -12.80 -18.23
CA GLU A 16 -2.15 -12.78 -19.65
C GLU A 16 -3.38 -11.92 -20.00
N ASP A 17 -3.31 -11.22 -21.13
CA ASP A 17 -4.25 -10.19 -21.61
C ASP A 17 -4.02 -8.75 -21.13
N GLY A 18 -2.81 -8.44 -20.65
CA GLY A 18 -2.35 -7.05 -20.47
C GLY A 18 -2.98 -6.30 -19.30
N THR A 19 -3.68 -7.01 -18.41
CA THR A 19 -4.26 -6.44 -17.19
C THR A 19 -3.31 -6.69 -16.02
N GLU A 20 -2.84 -5.61 -15.40
CA GLU A 20 -1.99 -5.72 -14.21
C GLU A 20 -2.86 -5.91 -12.96
N VAL A 21 -2.70 -7.05 -12.29
CA VAL A 21 -3.41 -7.36 -11.06
C VAL A 21 -2.47 -7.18 -9.87
N ILE A 22 -2.79 -6.22 -9.00
CA ILE A 22 -2.06 -5.98 -7.76
C ILE A 22 -2.76 -6.75 -6.63
N ARG A 23 -2.12 -7.80 -6.13
CA ARG A 23 -2.61 -8.54 -4.96
C ARG A 23 -2.10 -7.89 -3.68
N ILE A 24 -3.00 -7.35 -2.86
CA ILE A 24 -2.67 -6.92 -1.50
C ILE A 24 -2.51 -8.17 -0.63
N ILE A 25 -1.31 -8.38 -0.10
CA ILE A 25 -0.98 -9.48 0.81
C ILE A 25 -1.32 -9.08 2.25
N SER A 26 -1.02 -7.83 2.63
CA SER A 26 -1.34 -7.32 3.96
C SER A 26 -1.62 -5.83 3.92
N ALA A 27 -2.43 -5.38 4.88
CA ALA A 27 -2.74 -3.99 5.12
C ALA A 27 -2.70 -3.72 6.61
N ARG A 28 -1.96 -2.70 7.02
CA ARG A 28 -1.98 -2.22 8.40
C ARG A 28 -1.92 -0.71 8.47
N LYS A 29 -2.41 -0.16 9.58
CA LYS A 29 -2.26 1.26 9.89
C LYS A 29 -0.77 1.61 9.98
N ALA A 30 -0.40 2.74 9.38
CA ALA A 30 0.95 3.27 9.49
C ALA A 30 1.23 3.75 10.92
N GLU A 31 2.38 3.36 11.46
CA GLU A 31 2.86 3.84 12.75
C GLU A 31 3.26 5.32 12.66
N ARG A 32 3.30 6.04 13.80
CA ARG A 32 3.62 7.48 13.81
C ARG A 32 4.94 7.82 13.11
N ASN A 33 5.95 6.97 13.24
CA ASN A 33 7.25 7.17 12.62
C ASN A 33 7.22 6.92 11.10
N GLU A 34 6.40 5.96 10.65
CA GLU A 34 6.21 5.64 9.23
C GLU A 34 5.40 6.74 8.55
N ARG A 35 4.36 7.25 9.20
CA ARG A 35 3.57 8.39 8.71
C ARG A 35 4.48 9.58 8.41
N LYS A 36 5.35 9.97 9.36
CA LYS A 36 6.30 11.07 9.15
C LYS A 36 7.24 10.84 7.97
N ARG A 37 7.67 9.60 7.73
CA ARG A 37 8.59 9.26 6.65
C ARG A 37 7.90 9.29 5.28
N TYR A 38 6.69 8.74 5.20
CA TYR A 38 5.93 8.64 3.94
C TYR A 38 5.14 9.91 3.60
N GLU A 39 4.80 10.76 4.58
CA GLU A 39 4.16 12.07 4.34
C GLU A 39 5.16 13.13 3.83
N HIS A 40 6.47 12.86 3.90
CA HIS A 40 7.55 13.76 3.48
C HIS A 40 8.22 13.33 2.15
N SER A 41 7.64 12.39 1.40
CA SER A 41 8.14 11.93 0.10
C SER A 41 7.19 12.31 -1.04
#